data_AF-A0A382D714-F1
#
_entry.id   AF-A0A382D714-F1
#
_cell.length_a   1.000
_cell.length_b   1.000
_cell.length_c   1.000
_cell.angle_alpha   90.00
_cell.angle_beta   90.00
_cell.angle_gamma   90.00
#
_symmetry.space_group_name_H-M   'P 1'
#
loop_
_entity.id
_entity.type
_entity.pdbx_description
1 polymer ?
#
loop_
_entity_poly.entity_id
_entity_poly.type
_entity_poly.pdbx_seq_one_letter_code
_entity_poly.pdbx_strand_id
1 'polypeptide(L)' 'MKRIIIILPTYVLFFMAPDIISACATCYGAPDAQATMGMNWAIITLLGVTGGVLGGMIKTIISIWKKTKKFQQLNN' A
#
# COMPACT_ATOMS: atom_id res chain seq x y z
N MET A 1 8.98 9.07 11.96
CA MET A 1 10.19 8.61 11.26
C MET A 1 10.46 7.13 11.49
N LYS A 2 10.49 6.63 12.74
CA LYS A 2 10.69 5.20 13.06
C LYS A 2 9.74 4.20 12.34
N ARG A 3 8.46 4.55 12.12
CA ARG A 3 7.50 3.66 11.44
C ARG A 3 7.65 3.65 9.91
N ILE A 4 7.94 4.80 9.28
CA ILE A 4 8.23 4.90 7.83
C ILE A 4 9.47 4.07 7.46
N ILE A 5 10.47 4.04 8.35
CA ILE A 5 11.67 3.21 8.23
C ILE A 5 11.38 1.70 8.29
N ILE A 6 10.26 1.26 8.88
CA ILE A 6 9.85 -0.16 8.93
C ILE A 6 8.92 -0.50 7.75
N ILE A 7 8.10 0.45 7.31
CA ILE A 7 7.13 0.26 6.21
C ILE A 7 7.83 0.26 4.83
N LEU A 8 8.90 1.05 4.65
CA LEU A 8 9.70 1.04 3.43
C LEU A 8 10.32 -0.34 3.11
N PRO A 9 11.06 -0.99 4.03
CA PRO A 9 11.71 -2.27 3.74
C PRO A 9 10.72 -3.41 3.53
N THR A 10 9.58 -3.43 4.24
CA THR A 10 8.53 -4.45 3.98
C THR A 10 7.87 -4.27 2.61
N TYR A 11 7.76 -3.03 2.11
CA TYR A 11 7.22 -2.76 0.78
C TYR A 11 8.21 -3.14 -0.33
N VAL A 12 9.51 -2.90 -0.12
CA VAL A 12 10.59 -3.33 -1.01
C VAL A 12 10.71 -4.86 -1.07
N LEU A 13 10.55 -5.55 0.06
CA LEU A 13 10.60 -7.01 0.12
C LEU A 13 9.40 -7.65 -0.58
N PHE A 14 8.22 -7.03 -0.50
CA PHE A 14 7.01 -7.47 -1.22
C PHE A 14 7.13 -7.33 -2.75
N PHE A 15 7.83 -6.30 -3.23
CA PHE A 15 8.13 -6.11 -4.65
C PHE A 15 9.14 -7.11 -5.22
N MET A 16 9.99 -7.70 -4.36
CA MET A 16 11.04 -8.66 -4.74
C MET A 16 10.56 -10.12 -4.82
N ALA A 17 9.29 -10.39 -4.51
CA ALA A 17 8.67 -11.71 -4.67
C ALA A 17 7.55 -11.70 -5.73
N PRO A 18 7.85 -11.41 -7.00
CA PRO A 18 6.85 -11.36 -8.07
C PRO A 18 6.31 -12.74 -8.48
N ASP A 19 6.95 -13.85 -8.08
CA ASP A 19 6.52 -15.20 -8.47
C ASP A 19 5.09 -15.55 -8.00
N ILE A 20 4.64 -14.99 -6.87
CA ILE A 20 3.28 -15.17 -6.34
C ILE A 20 2.29 -14.17 -6.99
N ILE A 21 2.81 -13.11 -7.62
CA ILE A 21 2.06 -12.07 -8.33
C ILE A 21 2.03 -12.36 -9.85
N SER A 22 2.48 -13.55 -10.27
CA SER A 22 2.15 -14.10 -11.57
C SER A 22 0.67 -14.47 -11.53
N ALA A 23 -0.18 -13.48 -11.82
CA ALA A 23 -1.59 -13.73 -12.05
C ALA A 23 -1.67 -14.87 -13.06
N CYS A 24 -2.27 -15.98 -12.63
CA CYS A 24 -2.32 -17.23 -13.38
C CYS A 24 -2.65 -16.91 -14.84
N ALA A 25 -1.81 -17.35 -15.79
CA ALA A 25 -1.94 -17.05 -17.21
C ALA A 25 -3.31 -17.45 -17.81
N THR A 26 -4.14 -18.17 -17.05
CA THR A 26 -5.54 -18.46 -17.34
C THR A 26 -6.52 -17.31 -17.06
N CYS A 27 -6.21 -16.36 -16.18
CA CYS A 27 -7.15 -15.29 -15.77
C CYS A 27 -6.98 -13.95 -16.51
N TYR A 28 -5.81 -13.64 -17.08
CA TYR A 28 -5.58 -12.34 -17.75
C TYR A 28 -5.54 -12.40 -19.28
N GLY A 29 -5.49 -13.58 -19.89
CA GLY A 29 -5.42 -13.71 -21.36
C GLY A 29 -4.17 -13.06 -21.96
N ALA A 30 -4.04 -13.10 -23.28
CA ALA A 30 -2.90 -12.51 -23.98
C ALA A 30 -2.72 -11.02 -23.59
N PRO A 31 -1.50 -10.55 -23.25
CA PRO A 31 -1.24 -9.16 -22.83
C PRO A 31 -1.55 -8.12 -23.92
N ASP A 32 -1.64 -8.57 -25.17
CA ASP A 32 -1.90 -7.82 -26.40
C ASP A 32 -3.39 -7.73 -26.77
N ALA A 33 -4.27 -8.41 -26.03
CA ALA A 33 -5.71 -8.29 -26.24
C ALA A 33 -6.27 -6.97 -25.64
N GLN A 34 -7.19 -6.33 -26.36
CA GLN A 34 -7.87 -5.09 -25.90
C GLN A 34 -8.55 -5.26 -24.52
N ALA A 35 -9.00 -6.47 -24.20
CA ALA A 35 -9.56 -6.81 -22.89
C ALA A 35 -8.56 -6.64 -21.74
N THR A 36 -7.28 -6.92 -21.98
CA THR A 36 -6.21 -6.88 -20.98
C THR A 36 -5.76 -5.44 -20.67
N MET A 37 -5.82 -4.55 -21.68
CA MET A 37 -5.51 -3.14 -21.49
C MET A 37 -6.46 -2.48 -20.48
N GLY A 38 -7.78 -2.71 -20.62
CA GLY A 38 -8.77 -2.20 -19.67
C GLY A 38 -8.61 -2.77 -18.26
N MET A 39 -8.26 -4.05 -18.16
CA MET A 39 -8.02 -4.69 -16.85
C MET A 39 -6.78 -4.13 -16.13
N ASN A 40 -5.67 -3.85 -16.82
CA ASN A 40 -4.48 -3.29 -16.18
C ASN A 40 -4.76 -1.90 -15.57
N TRP A 41 -5.49 -1.04 -16.29
CA TRP A 41 -5.93 0.25 -15.76
C TRP A 41 -6.84 0.09 -14.53
N ALA A 42 -7.76 -0.89 -14.54
CA ALA A 42 -8.62 -1.16 -13.40
C ALA A 42 -7.82 -1.56 -12.14
N ILE A 43 -6.81 -2.43 -12.28
CA ILE A 43 -5.95 -2.83 -11.16
C ILE A 43 -5.23 -1.61 -10.57
N ILE A 44 -4.68 -0.73 -11.41
CA ILE A 44 -3.97 0.48 -10.96
C ILE A 44 -4.91 1.37 -10.13
N THR A 45 -6.17 1.54 -10.56
CA THR A 45 -7.14 2.32 -9.80
C THR A 45 -7.50 1.68 -8.46
N LEU A 46 -7.71 0.36 -8.41
CA LEU A 46 -8.01 -0.37 -7.18
C LEU A 46 -6.86 -0.30 -6.18
N LEU A 47 -5.63 -0.47 -6.66
CA LEU A 47 -4.43 -0.33 -5.84
C LEU A 47 -4.24 1.11 -5.35
N GLY A 48 -4.50 2.10 -6.21
CA GLY A 48 -4.44 3.52 -5.86
C GLY A 48 -5.42 3.89 -4.75
N VAL A 49 -6.69 3.50 -4.89
CA VAL A 49 -7.73 3.79 -3.89
C VAL A 49 -7.46 3.07 -2.58
N THR A 50 -7.18 1.77 -2.64
CA THR A 50 -6.90 0.96 -1.44
C THR A 50 -5.67 1.49 -0.71
N GLY A 51 -4.60 1.78 -1.44
CA GLY A 51 -3.37 2.38 -0.90
C GLY A 51 -3.62 3.75 -0.28
N GLY A 52 -4.45 4.58 -0.92
CA GLY A 52 -4.84 5.90 -0.41
C GLY A 52 -5.62 5.81 0.91
N VAL A 53 -6.60 4.91 1.00
CA VAL A 53 -7.42 4.72 2.21
C VAL A 53 -6.57 4.21 3.38
N LEU A 54 -5.76 3.17 3.16
CA LEU A 54 -4.84 2.66 4.19
C LEU A 54 -3.81 3.74 4.61
N GLY A 55 -3.27 4.49 3.65
CA GLY A 55 -2.36 5.60 3.92
C GLY A 55 -2.99 6.69 4.80
N GLY A 56 -4.24 7.06 4.52
CA GLY A 56 -5.02 8.02 5.30
C GLY A 56 -5.25 7.56 6.74
N MET A 57 -5.71 6.32 6.93
CA MET A 57 -5.89 5.71 8.25
C MET A 57 -4.60 5.72 9.08
N ILE A 58 -3.45 5.39 8.49
CA ILE A 58 -2.17 5.38 9.21
C ILE A 58 -1.78 6.79 9.67
N LYS A 59 -2.04 7.82 8.85
CA LYS A 59 -1.74 9.22 9.20
C LYS A 59 -2.53 9.70 10.40
N THR A 60 -3.82 9.35 10.51
CA THR A 60 -4.67 9.78 11.62
C THR A 60 -4.18 9.18 12.94
N ILE A 61 -3.89 7.88 12.96
CA ILE A 61 -3.38 7.16 14.13
C ILE A 61 -2.05 7.77 14.61
N ILE A 62 -1.14 8.09 13.68
CA ILE A 62 0.15 8.73 14.02
C ILE A 62 -0.05 10.13 14.60
N SER A 63 -1.01 10.91 14.08
CA SER A 63 -1.29 12.26 14.57
C SER A 63 -1.74 12.23 16.04
N ILE A 64 -2.63 11.29 16.37
CA ILE A 64 -3.12 11.07 17.73
C ILE A 64 -1.96 10.65 18.64
N TRP A 65 -1.16 9.65 18.26
CA TRP A 65 -0.01 9.19 19.04
C TRP A 65 1.00 10.30 19.37
N LYS A 66 1.27 11.21 18.42
CA LYS A 66 2.16 12.36 18.66
C LYS A 66 1.56 13.35 19.65
N LYS A 67 0.26 13.62 19.55
CA LYS A 67 -0.45 14.49 20.49
C LYS A 67 -0.44 13.87 21.89
N THR A 68 -0.76 12.58 22.03
CA THR A 68 -0.74 11.87 23.30
C THR A 68 0.63 11.93 23.98
N LYS A 69 1.73 11.70 23.23
CA LYS A 69 3.09 11.80 23.80
C LYS A 69 3.42 13.21 24.30
N LYS A 70 3.02 14.26 23.58
CA LYS A 70 3.22 15.64 24.04
C LYS A 70 2.43 15.93 25.32
N PHE A 71 1.18 15.47 25.41
CA PHE A 71 0.38 15.61 26.63
C PHE A 71 0.97 14.84 27.81
N GLN A 72 1.49 13.62 27.60
CA GLN A 72 2.14 12.85 28.67
C GLN A 72 3.43 13.51 29.19
N GLN A 73 4.20 14.20 28.35
CA GLN A 73 5.40 14.93 28.78
C GLN A 73 5.11 16.26 29.48
N LEU A 74 3.91 16.82 29.33
CA LEU A 74 3.49 18.03 30.04
C LEU A 74 2.84 17.72 31.39
N ASN A 75 2.41 16.48 31.60
CA ASN A 75 1.74 15.99 32.82
C ASN A 75 2.69 15.17 33.73
N ASN A 76 4.01 15.23 33.49
CA ASN A 76 5.05 14.63 34.32
C ASN A 76 6.22 15.61 34.42
#